data_AF-A0A7K8VXH5-F1
#
_entry.id   AF-A0A7K8VXH5-F1
#
_cell.length_a   1.000
_cell.length_b   1.000
_cell.length_c   1.000
_cell.angle_alpha   90.00
_cell.angle_beta   90.00
_cell.angle_gamma   90.00
#
_symmetry.space_group_name_H-M   'P 1'
#
loop_
_entity.id
_entity.type
_entity.pdbx_description
1 polymer ?
#
loop_
_entity_poly.entity_id
_entity_poly.type
_entity_poly.pdbx_seq_one_letter_code
_entity_poly.pdbx_strand_id
1 'polypeptide(L)'
;MTAAECLVHPWIKPLSRKQVVKRRRSSINMRNFRKFNARRKWKLSYNMVSACNRLCHTRLLCSRRKEDEELSCPCPPAPLCLQRCCESDQEEESSPPITLLRRQRSSCS
;
A
#
# COMPACT_ATOMS: atom_id res chain seq x y z
N MET A 1 32.12 1.72 12.77
CA MET A 1 30.87 0.95 12.62
C MET A 1 30.54 0.75 11.16
N THR A 2 31.26 -0.18 10.52
CA THR A 2 30.92 -0.69 9.19
C THR A 2 29.95 -1.87 9.29
N ALA A 3 29.27 -2.23 8.19
CA ALA A 3 28.41 -3.42 8.16
C ALA A 3 29.19 -4.71 8.46
N ALA A 4 30.46 -4.79 8.05
CA ALA A 4 31.35 -5.91 8.33
C ALA A 4 31.63 -6.08 9.83
N GLU A 5 31.90 -4.99 10.56
CA GLU A 5 32.04 -5.00 12.03
C GLU A 5 30.75 -5.49 12.73
N CYS A 6 29.57 -5.16 12.20
CA CYS A 6 28.31 -5.63 12.78
C CYS A 6 28.13 -7.15 12.64
N LEU A 7 28.60 -7.77 11.56
CA LEU A 7 28.45 -9.22 11.35
C LEU A 7 29.25 -10.06 12.35
N VAL A 8 30.36 -9.53 12.88
CA VAL A 8 31.15 -10.18 13.95
C VAL A 8 30.69 -9.83 15.37
N HIS A 9 29.67 -8.99 15.52
CA HIS A 9 29.16 -8.59 16.83
C HIS A 9 28.57 -9.79 17.60
N PRO A 10 28.86 -9.99 18.91
CA PRO A 10 28.48 -11.20 19.66
C PRO A 10 26.98 -11.51 19.73
N TRP A 11 26.10 -10.52 19.49
CA TRP A 11 24.67 -10.75 19.39
C TRP A 11 24.26 -11.45 18.07
N ILE A 12 24.95 -11.13 16.97
CA ILE A 12 24.72 -11.68 15.63
C ILE A 12 25.48 -13.00 15.49
N LYS A 13 26.79 -13.00 15.78
CA LYS A 13 27.68 -14.18 15.77
C LYS A 13 28.21 -14.46 17.20
N PRO A 14 27.49 -15.24 18.03
CA PRO A 14 27.95 -15.60 19.38
C PRO A 14 29.25 -16.41 19.33
N LEU A 15 30.18 -16.06 20.22
CA LEU A 15 31.49 -16.72 20.35
C LEU A 15 31.48 -17.80 21.45
N SER A 16 30.51 -17.75 22.37
CA SER A 16 30.41 -18.69 23.50
C SER A 16 29.00 -19.27 23.68
N ARG A 17 28.92 -20.53 24.12
CA ARG A 17 27.66 -21.21 24.49
C ARG A 17 26.85 -20.40 25.52
N LYS A 18 27.51 -19.67 26.44
CA LYS A 18 26.84 -18.77 27.40
C LYS A 18 26.09 -17.63 26.70
N GLN A 19 26.67 -17.04 25.65
CA GLN A 19 26.05 -15.98 24.84
C GLN A 19 24.86 -16.54 24.03
N VAL A 20 25.00 -17.74 23.45
CA VAL A 20 23.90 -18.42 22.73
C VAL A 20 22.69 -18.63 23.65
N VAL A 21 22.91 -19.14 24.87
CA VAL A 21 21.82 -19.36 25.84
C VAL A 21 21.20 -18.03 26.28
N LYS A 22 22.00 -16.99 26.56
CA LYS A 22 21.49 -15.65 26.89
C LYS A 22 20.59 -15.11 25.76
N ARG A 23 21.06 -15.15 24.51
CA ARG A 23 20.30 -14.71 23.33
C ARG A 23 19.00 -15.48 23.15
N ARG A 24 19.01 -16.81 23.32
CA ARG A 24 17.81 -17.66 23.22
C ARG A 24 16.77 -17.39 24.31
N ARG A 25 17.19 -16.95 25.50
CA ARG A 25 16.30 -16.60 26.62
C ARG A 25 15.76 -15.17 26.55
N SER A 26 16.38 -14.28 25.79
CA SER A 26 15.90 -12.90 25.61
C SER A 26 14.66 -12.87 24.72
N SER A 27 13.57 -12.32 25.24
CA SER A 27 12.35 -12.04 24.49
C SER A 27 12.27 -10.55 24.11
N ILE A 28 11.45 -10.24 23.10
CA ILE A 28 11.10 -8.85 22.72
C ILE A 28 9.68 -8.51 23.18
N ASN A 29 9.42 -7.23 23.49
CA ASN A 29 8.08 -6.79 23.87
C ASN A 29 7.12 -6.82 22.66
N MET A 30 6.46 -7.96 22.48
CA MET A 30 5.55 -8.21 21.36
C MET A 30 4.32 -7.29 21.37
N ARG A 31 3.85 -6.84 22.55
CA ARG A 31 2.73 -5.88 22.66
C ARG A 31 3.10 -4.55 22.00
N ASN A 32 4.28 -4.03 22.31
CA ASN A 32 4.79 -2.80 21.70
C ASN A 32 5.13 -2.98 20.22
N PHE A 33 5.74 -4.09 19.82
CA PHE A 33 6.04 -4.38 18.42
C PHE A 33 4.78 -4.47 17.54
N ARG A 34 3.70 -5.10 18.03
CA ARG A 34 2.39 -5.13 17.37
C ARG A 34 1.77 -3.72 17.28
N LYS A 35 1.75 -2.96 18.39
CA LYS A 35 1.24 -1.57 18.43
C LYS A 35 1.98 -0.64 17.46
N PHE A 36 3.29 -0.79 17.34
CA PHE A 36 4.13 -0.04 16.41
C PHE A 36 3.83 -0.38 14.94
N ASN A 37 3.76 -1.67 14.60
CA ASN A 37 3.45 -2.08 13.23
C ASN A 37 2.01 -1.74 12.81
N ALA A 38 1.04 -1.79 13.73
CA ALA A 38 -0.31 -1.27 13.49
C ALA A 38 -0.26 0.21 13.12
N ARG A 39 0.43 1.06 13.90
CA ARG A 39 0.59 2.50 13.61
C ARG A 39 1.29 2.76 12.28
N ARG A 40 2.32 1.98 11.92
CA ARG A 40 2.97 2.06 10.60
C ARG A 40 1.99 1.79 9.46
N LYS A 41 1.19 0.71 9.54
CA LYS A 41 0.17 0.38 8.52
C LYS A 41 -0.89 1.47 8.42
N TRP A 42 -1.45 1.90 9.56
CA TRP A 42 -2.44 2.97 9.62
C TRP A 42 -1.94 4.28 9.00
N LYS A 43 -0.68 4.68 9.25
CA LYS A 43 -0.09 5.88 8.64
C LYS A 43 -0.02 5.78 7.11
N LEU A 44 0.32 4.62 6.56
CA LEU A 44 0.34 4.41 5.10
C LEU A 44 -1.07 4.51 4.50
N SER A 45 -2.05 3.82 5.08
CA SER A 45 -3.45 3.87 4.62
C SER A 45 -4.05 5.28 4.72
N TYR A 46 -3.80 5.99 5.83
CA TYR A 46 -4.22 7.38 5.98
C TYR A 46 -3.58 8.29 4.93
N ASN A 47 -2.27 8.15 4.68
CA ASN A 47 -1.57 8.95 3.67
C ASN A 47 -2.15 8.70 2.26
N MET A 48 -2.46 7.46 1.90
CA MET A 48 -3.10 7.13 0.62
C MET A 48 -4.47 7.80 0.48
N VAL A 49 -5.36 7.63 1.48
CA VAL A 49 -6.70 8.24 1.46
C VAL A 49 -6.63 9.77 1.45
N SER A 50 -5.73 10.37 2.24
CA SER A 50 -5.52 11.82 2.27
C SER A 50 -5.00 12.36 0.93
N ALA A 51 -4.08 11.64 0.27
CA ALA A 51 -3.60 12.01 -1.07
C ALA A 51 -4.73 11.94 -2.12
N CYS A 52 -5.52 10.86 -2.13
CA CYS A 52 -6.70 10.74 -2.99
C CYS A 52 -7.69 11.88 -2.73
N ASN A 53 -8.02 12.18 -1.48
CA ASN A 53 -8.95 13.26 -1.15
C ASN A 53 -8.44 14.64 -1.61
N ARG A 54 -7.15 14.93 -1.40
CA ARG A 54 -6.52 16.16 -1.91
C ARG A 54 -6.65 16.26 -3.44
N LEU A 55 -6.36 15.17 -4.16
CA LEU A 55 -6.48 15.12 -5.62
C LEU A 55 -7.92 15.25 -6.11
N CYS A 56 -8.90 14.68 -5.40
CA CYS A 56 -10.32 14.88 -5.72
C CYS A 56 -10.71 16.36 -5.55
N HIS A 57 -10.36 16.99 -4.43
CA HIS A 57 -10.63 18.41 -4.22
C HIS A 57 -9.93 19.31 -5.24
N THR A 58 -8.66 19.08 -5.58
CA THR A 58 -7.98 19.89 -6.61
C THR A 58 -8.58 19.66 -7.99
N ARG A 59 -8.94 18.43 -8.37
CA ARG A 59 -9.65 18.16 -9.63
C ARG A 59 -10.98 18.89 -9.69
N LEU A 60 -11.81 18.83 -8.65
CA LEU A 60 -13.08 19.58 -8.58
C LEU A 60 -12.87 21.10 -8.73
N LEU A 61 -11.84 21.65 -8.08
CA LEU A 61 -11.49 23.07 -8.20
C LEU A 61 -10.97 23.46 -9.60
N CYS A 62 -10.32 22.54 -10.31
CA CYS A 62 -9.87 22.74 -11.69
C CYS A 62 -11.02 22.55 -12.71
N SER A 63 -11.92 21.58 -12.50
CA SER A 63 -13.10 21.37 -13.35
C SER A 63 -14.04 22.57 -13.33
N ARG A 64 -14.31 23.16 -12.15
CA ARG A 64 -15.17 24.33 -12.04
C ARG A 64 -14.62 25.58 -12.74
N ARG A 65 -13.33 25.62 -13.12
CA ARG A 65 -12.75 26.70 -13.94
C ARG A 65 -12.93 26.49 -15.46
N LYS A 66 -13.41 25.32 -15.89
CA LYS A 66 -13.76 25.05 -17.30
C LYS A 66 -15.23 25.30 -17.59
N GLU A 67 -16.09 25.16 -16.58
CA GLU A 67 -17.54 25.42 -16.69
C GLU A 67 -17.84 26.88 -17.05
N ASP A 68 -16.94 27.83 -16.75
CA ASP A 68 -17.02 29.24 -17.15
C ASP A 68 -16.63 29.49 -18.64
N GLU A 69 -16.03 28.51 -19.34
CA GLU A 69 -15.54 28.66 -20.73
C GLU A 69 -16.22 27.69 -21.73
N GLU A 70 -17.04 26.74 -21.27
CA GLU A 70 -17.69 25.74 -22.14
C GLU A 70 -19.23 25.77 -22.06
N LEU A 71 -19.81 26.90 -22.47
CA LEU A 71 -21.26 27.03 -22.69
C LEU A 71 -21.73 26.31 -23.99
N SER A 72 -21.29 25.06 -24.22
CA SER A 72 -21.55 24.31 -25.46
C SER A 72 -21.57 22.77 -25.34
N CYS A 73 -21.80 22.19 -24.15
CA CYS A 73 -21.96 20.72 -24.00
C CYS A 73 -23.38 20.34 -23.50
N PRO A 74 -24.17 19.54 -24.25
CA PRO A 74 -25.57 19.26 -23.93
C PRO A 74 -25.77 18.06 -22.99
N CYS A 75 -25.13 18.08 -21.82
CA CYS A 75 -25.28 17.04 -20.80
C CYS A 75 -25.71 17.62 -19.42
N PRO A 76 -26.60 16.94 -18.67
CA PRO A 76 -27.27 17.51 -17.51
C PRO A 76 -26.34 17.65 -16.28
N PRO A 77 -26.63 18.61 -15.38
CA PRO A 77 -25.70 19.01 -14.34
C PRO A 77 -25.53 17.97 -13.22
N ALA A 78 -24.26 17.81 -12.80
CA ALA A 78 -23.79 17.31 -11.51
C ALA A 78 -24.09 15.85 -11.11
N PRO A 79 -25.05 15.53 -10.22
CA PRO A 79 -24.86 14.48 -9.20
C PRO A 79 -24.94 13.04 -9.74
N LEU A 80 -25.24 12.86 -11.02
CA LEU A 80 -25.30 11.56 -11.69
C LEU A 80 -24.02 11.18 -12.43
N CYS A 81 -23.06 12.10 -12.63
CA CYS A 81 -21.78 11.82 -13.30
C CYS A 81 -20.74 11.10 -12.40
N LEU A 82 -21.19 10.14 -11.59
CA LEU A 82 -20.31 9.19 -10.91
C LEU A 82 -19.88 8.03 -11.84
N GLN A 83 -20.56 7.87 -12.98
CA GLN A 83 -20.15 6.92 -14.01
C GLN A 83 -18.93 7.46 -14.74
N ARG A 84 -17.78 6.80 -14.54
CA ARG A 84 -16.55 7.07 -15.28
C ARG A 84 -16.82 6.97 -16.78
N CYS A 85 -16.49 8.02 -17.53
CA CYS A 85 -16.05 7.86 -18.91
C CYS A 85 -14.64 7.24 -18.88
N CYS A 86 -14.58 5.95 -18.52
CA CYS A 86 -13.51 5.10 -19.00
C CYS A 86 -13.88 4.75 -20.43
N GLU A 87 -13.27 5.43 -21.40
CA GLU A 87 -12.91 4.76 -22.64
C GLU A 87 -12.07 3.55 -22.24
N SER A 88 -12.71 2.38 -22.27
CA SER A 88 -12.00 1.12 -22.36
C SER A 88 -11.80 0.88 -23.84
N ASP A 89 -10.54 0.79 -24.28
CA ASP A 89 -10.22 0.35 -25.63
C ASP A 89 -10.95 -0.97 -25.92
N GLN A 90 -11.68 -1.00 -27.04
CA GLN A 90 -12.47 -2.17 -27.45
C GLN A 90 -11.54 -3.21 -28.07
N GLU A 91 -10.86 -3.98 -27.22
CA GLU A 91 -10.08 -5.15 -27.60
C GLU A 91 -11.02 -6.28 -28.06
N GLU A 92 -11.40 -6.24 -29.34
CA GLU A 92 -12.02 -7.37 -30.04
C GLU A 92 -10.92 -8.36 -30.48
N GLU A 93 -10.64 -9.39 -29.67
CA GLU A 93 -10.63 -10.78 -30.17
C GLU A 93 -10.72 -11.80 -29.01
N SER A 94 -11.43 -12.91 -29.25
CA SER A 94 -11.71 -13.93 -28.24
C SER A 94 -10.48 -14.77 -27.89
N SER A 95 -9.79 -14.42 -26.80
CA SER A 95 -8.77 -15.27 -26.15
C SER A 95 -9.31 -15.91 -24.87
N PRO A 96 -9.04 -17.21 -24.61
CA PRO A 96 -9.57 -17.90 -23.43
C PRO A 96 -8.94 -17.35 -22.14
N PRO A 97 -9.68 -17.34 -21.01
CA PRO A 97 -9.22 -16.67 -19.80
C PRO A 97 -7.96 -17.33 -19.25
N ILE A 98 -6.89 -16.55 -19.14
CA ILE A 98 -5.68 -16.96 -18.41
C ILE A 98 -6.09 -17.36 -16.99
N THR A 99 -5.86 -18.63 -16.67
CA THR A 99 -6.09 -19.17 -15.33
C THR A 99 -5.02 -18.64 -14.38
N LEU A 100 -5.30 -17.47 -13.79
CA LEU A 100 -4.43 -16.88 -12.78
C LEU A 100 -4.22 -17.87 -11.63
N LEU A 101 -3.01 -18.43 -11.57
CA LEU A 101 -2.62 -19.44 -10.58
C LEU A 101 -2.90 -18.92 -9.17
N ARG A 102 -3.92 -19.52 -8.53
CA ARG A 102 -4.31 -19.18 -7.17
C ARG A 102 -3.14 -19.52 -6.25
N ARG A 103 -2.45 -18.49 -5.74
CA ARG A 103 -1.31 -18.65 -4.83
C ARG A 103 -1.75 -19.45 -3.60
N GLN A 104 -1.38 -20.72 -3.55
CA GLN A 104 -1.69 -21.59 -2.42
C GLN A 104 -1.12 -20.98 -1.13
N ARG A 105 -1.98 -20.82 -0.12
CA ARG A 105 -1.54 -20.49 1.24
C ARG A 105 -1.03 -21.79 1.85
N SER A 106 0.29 -21.95 1.97
CA SER A 106 0.86 -23.13 2.64
C SER A 106 0.43 -23.12 4.11
N SER A 107 -0.47 -24.02 4.47
CA SER A 107 -0.72 -24.38 5.87
C SER A 107 0.42 -25.27 6.34
N CYS A 108 1.16 -24.82 7.35
CA CYS A 108 2.03 -25.68 8.14
C CYS A 108 1.62 -25.56 9.60
N SER A 109 1.52 -26.72 10.25
CA SER A 109 1.20 -26.92 11.66
C SER A 109 2.32 -26.46 12.61
#